data_AF-A0A838R2G7-F1
#
_entry.id   AF-A0A838R2G7-F1
#
_cell.length_a   1.000
_cell.length_b   1.000
_cell.length_c   1.000
_cell.angle_alpha   90.00
_cell.angle_beta   90.00
_cell.angle_gamma   90.00
#
_symmetry.space_group_name_H-M   'P 1'
#
loop_
_entity.id
_entity.type
_entity.pdbx_description
1 polymer ?
#
loop_
_entity_poly.entity_id
_entity_poly.type
_entity_poly.pdbx_seq_one_letter_code
_entity_poly.pdbx_strand_id
1 'polypeptide(L)'
;MLGAALVGEVIEHLLVIFHGGGANGKSVFTGVIQEAMGDYAMTAPPGLLMAKRNEQHPTELADLFGKRLVVISETNDGQKLDEGLVKMLTGGERIRARHMRQDHWEFRPSHLPVLVTNHKPRVIGTDYAIWRRLRLVPFGVTIPEARQDK
;
A
#
# COMPACT_ATOMS: atom_id res chain seq x y z
N MET A 1 -13.28 -5.34 -0.41
CA MET A 1 -11.85 -4.94 -0.35
C MET A 1 -11.54 -4.17 0.93
N LEU A 2 -11.98 -2.92 1.14
CA LEU A 2 -11.62 -2.18 2.36
C LEU A 2 -12.13 -2.80 3.67
N GLY A 3 -13.27 -3.49 3.65
CA GLY A 3 -13.75 -4.25 4.82
C GLY A 3 -12.74 -5.31 5.31
N ALA A 4 -11.86 -5.82 4.44
CA ALA A 4 -10.79 -6.75 4.82
C ALA A 4 -9.78 -6.09 5.77
N ALA A 5 -9.50 -4.80 5.60
CA ALA A 5 -8.60 -4.06 6.47
C ALA A 5 -9.10 -4.06 7.93
N LEU A 6 -10.42 -3.98 8.14
CA LEU A 6 -11.00 -3.90 9.48
C LEU A 6 -10.77 -5.17 10.33
N VAL A 7 -10.56 -6.32 9.69
CA VAL A 7 -10.35 -7.61 10.36
C VAL A 7 -9.05 -7.63 11.14
N GLY A 8 -8.00 -6.94 10.67
CA GLY A 8 -6.68 -6.97 11.29
C GLY A 8 -5.92 -8.27 11.06
N GLU A 9 -6.28 -9.02 10.02
CA GLU A 9 -5.60 -10.22 9.54
C GLU A 9 -5.63 -10.24 8.01
N VAL A 10 -4.63 -10.86 7.39
CA VAL A 10 -4.60 -11.02 5.93
C VAL A 10 -5.56 -12.14 5.52
N ILE A 11 -6.80 -11.76 5.20
CA ILE A 11 -7.84 -12.68 4.70
C ILE A 11 -7.74 -12.94 3.19
N GLU A 12 -7.21 -11.97 2.45
CA GLU A 12 -6.97 -12.07 1.01
C GLU A 12 -5.59 -11.50 0.70
N HIS A 13 -4.81 -12.19 -0.12
CA HIS A 13 -3.51 -11.70 -0.56
C HIS A 13 -3.69 -10.58 -1.58
N LEU A 14 -3.88 -9.33 -1.14
CA LEU A 14 -4.22 -8.20 -2.02
C LEU A 14 -3.28 -7.01 -1.85
N LEU A 15 -2.83 -6.46 -2.98
CA LEU A 15 -2.38 -5.08 -3.13
C LEU A 15 -3.42 -4.35 -3.99
N VAL A 16 -4.13 -3.41 -3.37
CA VAL A 16 -5.12 -2.59 -4.08
C VAL A 16 -4.41 -1.40 -4.71
N ILE A 17 -4.64 -1.13 -5.98
CA ILE A 17 -4.02 -0.02 -6.71
C ILE A 17 -5.12 0.93 -7.16
N PHE A 18 -5.23 2.09 -6.51
CA PHE A 18 -6.10 3.17 -6.94
C PHE A 18 -5.40 3.98 -8.02
N HIS A 19 -5.96 3.91 -9.23
CA HIS A 19 -5.35 4.51 -10.42
C HIS A 19 -6.28 5.50 -11.09
N GLY A 20 -5.80 6.71 -11.35
CA GLY A 20 -6.50 7.69 -12.18
C GLY A 20 -5.78 9.03 -12.19
N GLY A 21 -6.22 10.00 -12.99
CA GLY A 21 -5.58 11.31 -13.07
C GLY A 21 -5.68 12.17 -11.79
N GLY A 22 -5.31 13.44 -11.89
CA GLY A 22 -5.56 14.42 -10.82
C GLY A 22 -7.06 14.70 -10.63
N ALA A 23 -7.40 15.30 -9.49
CA ALA A 23 -8.75 15.79 -9.18
C ALA A 23 -9.87 14.74 -9.32
N ASN A 24 -9.64 13.50 -8.89
CA ASN A 24 -10.60 12.39 -8.99
C ASN A 24 -11.08 11.84 -7.65
N GLY A 25 -10.75 12.51 -6.54
CA GLY A 25 -11.17 12.09 -5.20
C GLY A 25 -10.40 10.91 -4.61
N LYS A 26 -9.33 10.40 -5.25
CA LYS A 26 -8.47 9.34 -4.67
C LYS A 26 -7.96 9.71 -3.29
N SER A 27 -7.31 10.87 -3.17
CA SER A 27 -6.71 11.34 -1.92
C SER A 27 -7.76 11.64 -0.85
N VAL A 28 -8.90 12.21 -1.25
CA VAL A 28 -10.04 12.44 -0.34
C VAL A 28 -10.58 11.13 0.19
N PHE A 29 -10.80 10.15 -0.70
CA PHE A 29 -11.29 8.83 -0.33
C PHE A 29 -10.34 8.13 0.65
N THR A 30 -9.04 8.08 0.36
CA THR A 30 -8.08 7.47 1.30
C THR A 30 -7.99 8.24 2.60
N GLY A 31 -8.00 9.58 2.56
CA GLY A 31 -7.97 10.42 3.75
C GLY A 31 -9.15 10.16 4.69
N VAL A 32 -10.37 10.10 4.15
CA VAL A 32 -11.59 9.82 4.95
C VAL A 32 -11.50 8.45 5.62
N ILE A 33 -11.03 7.42 4.91
CA ILE A 33 -10.90 6.07 5.47
C ILE A 33 -9.79 6.02 6.53
N GLN A 34 -8.66 6.68 6.28
CA GLN A 34 -7.58 6.75 7.26
C GLN A 34 -8.02 7.45 8.54
N GLU A 35 -8.73 8.57 8.43
CA GLU A 35 -9.30 9.29 9.56
C GLU A 35 -10.29 8.40 10.34
N ALA A 36 -11.20 7.71 9.64
CA ALA A 36 -12.15 6.79 10.27
C ALA A 36 -11.48 5.61 10.99
N MET A 37 -10.30 5.18 10.53
CA MET A 37 -9.53 4.09 11.14
C MET A 37 -8.57 4.56 12.24
N GLY A 38 -8.27 5.86 12.33
CA GLY A 38 -7.36 6.44 13.29
C GLY A 38 -5.99 5.74 13.29
N ASP A 39 -5.51 5.37 14.49
CA ASP A 39 -4.20 4.75 14.69
C ASP A 39 -4.03 3.37 14.02
N TYR A 40 -5.10 2.76 13.52
CA TYR A 40 -5.02 1.53 12.73
C TYR A 40 -4.63 1.78 11.27
N ALA A 41 -4.65 3.01 10.79
CA ALA A 41 -4.19 3.35 9.45
C ALA A 41 -2.84 4.09 9.50
N MET A 42 -2.10 4.04 8.39
CA MET A 42 -0.93 4.89 8.19
C MET A 42 -0.73 5.18 6.71
N THR A 43 0.00 6.27 6.44
CA THR A 43 0.60 6.53 5.13
C THR A 43 2.06 6.10 5.16
N ALA A 44 2.47 5.27 4.21
CA ALA A 44 3.84 4.83 4.03
C ALA A 44 4.47 5.53 2.80
N PRO A 45 5.79 5.73 2.78
CA PRO A 45 6.47 6.37 1.66
C PRO A 45 6.38 5.52 0.38
N PRO A 46 6.43 6.15 -0.82
CA PRO A 46 6.47 5.46 -2.12
C PRO A 46 7.47 4.32 -2.16
N GLY A 47 8.64 4.57 -1.57
CA GLY A 47 9.77 3.67 -1.54
C GLY A 47 9.52 2.38 -0.75
N LEU A 48 8.39 2.22 -0.06
CA LEU A 48 8.04 0.94 0.53
C LEU A 48 7.94 -0.10 -0.60
N LEU A 49 7.01 0.04 -1.55
CA LEU A 49 6.72 -0.99 -2.56
C LEU A 49 7.55 -0.91 -3.86
N MET A 50 8.45 0.06 -4.01
CA MET A 50 9.21 0.24 -5.24
C MET A 50 10.57 -0.45 -5.17
N ALA A 51 10.98 -1.09 -6.25
CA ALA A 51 12.30 -1.69 -6.36
C ALA A 51 13.39 -0.62 -6.22
N LYS A 52 14.21 -0.71 -5.18
CA LYS A 52 15.35 0.17 -4.91
C LYS A 52 16.67 -0.54 -5.24
N ARG A 53 17.74 0.24 -5.45
CA ARG A 53 19.11 -0.29 -5.56
C ARG A 53 19.73 -0.64 -4.19
N ASN A 54 19.20 -0.07 -3.11
CA ASN A 54 19.65 -0.31 -1.73
C ASN A 54 18.66 -1.21 -0.99
N GLU A 55 19.15 -1.96 0.00
CA GLU A 55 18.33 -2.80 0.88
C GLU A 55 17.26 -1.98 1.62
N GLN A 56 16.05 -2.55 1.72
CA GLN A 56 14.96 -1.98 2.51
C GLN A 56 15.38 -1.87 3.97
N HIS A 57 15.11 -0.75 4.61
CA HIS A 57 15.40 -0.59 6.03
C HIS A 57 14.38 -1.37 6.88
N PRO A 58 14.82 -2.31 7.74
CA PRO A 58 13.94 -3.06 8.64
C PRO A 58 13.08 -2.17 9.56
N THR A 59 13.47 -0.91 9.72
CA THR A 59 12.72 0.12 10.44
C THR A 59 11.40 0.48 9.76
N GLU A 60 11.38 0.60 8.42
CA GLU A 60 10.14 0.92 7.68
C GLU A 60 9.11 -0.22 7.81
N LEU A 61 9.58 -1.47 7.93
CA LEU A 61 8.73 -2.63 8.18
C LEU A 61 8.17 -2.65 9.59
N ALA A 62 8.92 -2.14 10.58
CA ALA A 62 8.47 -2.11 11.97
C ALA A 62 7.23 -1.23 12.15
N ASP A 63 7.11 -0.14 11.37
CA ASP A 63 5.97 0.78 11.42
C ASP A 63 4.65 0.14 10.96
N LEU A 64 4.74 -0.97 10.22
CA LEU A 64 3.58 -1.75 9.76
C LEU A 64 2.96 -2.60 10.88
N PHE A 65 3.66 -2.76 12.01
CA PHE A 65 3.17 -3.56 13.12
C PHE A 65 1.90 -2.95 13.73
N GLY A 66 0.85 -3.76 13.79
CA GLY A 66 -0.46 -3.33 14.33
C GLY A 66 -1.31 -2.47 13.39
N LYS A 67 -0.80 -2.14 12.20
CA LYS A 67 -1.55 -1.39 11.18
C LYS A 67 -2.47 -2.33 10.41
N ARG A 68 -3.65 -1.81 10.06
CA ARG A 68 -4.74 -2.49 9.35
C ARG A 68 -4.94 -1.94 7.95
N LEU A 69 -4.62 -0.67 7.72
CA LEU A 69 -4.60 -0.05 6.41
C LEU A 69 -3.27 0.67 6.22
N VAL A 70 -2.58 0.37 5.12
CA VAL A 70 -1.33 1.04 4.77
C VAL A 70 -1.51 1.67 3.41
N VAL A 71 -1.66 2.99 3.38
CA VAL A 71 -1.78 3.76 2.14
C VAL A 71 -0.40 4.18 1.68
N ILE A 72 -0.07 3.90 0.43
CA ILE A 72 1.22 4.20 -0.19
C ILE A 72 0.90 5.17 -1.31
N SER A 73 1.17 6.44 -1.08
CA SER A 73 0.90 7.50 -2.04
C SER A 73 2.10 7.70 -2.94
N GLU A 74 1.82 7.97 -4.22
CA GLU A 74 2.77 8.40 -5.25
C GLU A 74 3.67 7.29 -5.80
N THR A 75 3.65 7.16 -7.13
CA THR A 75 4.75 6.57 -7.88
C THR A 75 5.14 7.56 -8.95
N ASN A 76 6.43 7.82 -9.09
CA ASN A 76 6.93 8.49 -10.28
C ASN A 76 6.66 7.60 -11.50
N ASP A 77 6.51 8.22 -12.67
CA ASP A 77 6.27 7.47 -13.90
C ASP A 77 7.39 6.42 -14.13
N GLY A 78 6.99 5.22 -14.53
CA GLY A 78 7.91 4.12 -14.83
C GLY A 78 8.54 3.39 -13.63
N GLN A 79 8.17 3.66 -12.37
CA GLN A 79 8.67 2.88 -11.24
C GLN A 79 8.21 1.42 -11.28
N LYS A 80 9.11 0.51 -10.88
CA LYS A 80 8.88 -0.93 -10.85
C LYS A 80 8.48 -1.36 -9.43
N LEU A 81 7.46 -2.21 -9.32
CA LEU A 81 7.12 -2.86 -8.04
C LEU A 81 8.22 -3.84 -7.61
N ASP A 82 8.50 -3.83 -6.31
CA ASP A 82 9.24 -4.92 -5.67
C ASP A 82 8.30 -6.09 -5.41
N GLU A 83 8.33 -7.08 -6.31
CA GLU A 83 7.45 -8.24 -6.24
C GLU A 83 7.69 -9.10 -5.00
N GLY A 84 8.92 -9.13 -4.48
CA GLY A 84 9.26 -9.83 -3.25
C GLY A 84 8.57 -9.17 -2.06
N LEU A 85 8.64 -7.83 -2.00
CA LEU A 85 7.98 -7.10 -0.94
C LEU A 85 6.45 -7.14 -1.06
N VAL A 86 5.89 -7.05 -2.27
CA VAL A 86 4.44 -7.24 -2.46
C VAL A 86 4.02 -8.62 -1.93
N LYS A 87 4.77 -9.68 -2.25
CA LYS A 87 4.49 -11.04 -1.77
C LYS A 87 4.60 -11.14 -0.24
N MET A 88 5.55 -10.43 0.38
CA MET A 88 5.76 -10.37 1.83
C MET A 88 4.61 -9.64 2.55
N LEU A 89 4.29 -8.41 2.13
CA LEU A 89 3.29 -7.57 2.78
C LEU A 89 1.85 -8.06 2.59
N THR A 90 1.58 -8.68 1.44
CA THR A 90 0.26 -9.28 1.15
C THR A 90 0.18 -10.75 1.54
N GLY A 91 1.27 -11.34 2.02
CA GLY A 91 1.29 -12.72 2.50
C GLY A 91 0.73 -12.83 3.92
N GLY A 92 0.71 -14.04 4.45
CA GLY A 92 0.40 -14.30 5.87
C GLY A 92 1.63 -14.71 6.71
N GLU A 93 2.81 -14.70 6.10
CA GLU A 93 4.06 -15.10 6.76
C GLU A 93 4.57 -14.01 7.71
N ARG A 94 5.40 -14.42 8.68
CA ARG A 94 5.94 -13.48 9.65
C ARG A 94 6.94 -12.53 8.98
N ILE A 95 6.84 -11.25 9.31
CA ILE A 95 7.75 -10.20 8.91
C ILE A 95 8.70 -9.95 10.07
N ARG A 96 10.01 -10.04 9.81
CA ARG A 96 11.05 -9.68 10.78
C ARG A 96 11.41 -8.21 10.60
N ALA A 97 11.32 -7.43 11.67
CA ALA A 97 11.58 -6.00 11.66
C ALA A 97 12.25 -5.56 12.96
N ARG A 98 12.70 -4.30 13.01
CA ARG A 98 13.18 -3.66 14.25
C ARG A 98 13.00 -2.16 14.19
N HIS A 99 12.75 -1.53 15.33
CA HIS A 99 12.96 -0.08 15.44
C HIS A 99 14.45 0.26 15.47
N MET A 100 14.75 1.54 15.22
CA MET A 100 16.12 2.05 15.23
C MET A 100 16.79 1.77 16.58
N ARG A 101 17.95 1.10 16.55
CA ARG A 101 18.73 0.71 17.74
C ARG A 101 18.00 -0.22 18.72
N GLN A 102 16.99 -0.96 18.27
CA GLN A 102 16.32 -1.99 19.05
C GLN A 102 16.60 -3.40 18.50
N ASP A 103 16.19 -4.41 19.25
CA ASP A 103 16.25 -5.81 18.84
C ASP A 103 15.20 -6.12 17.77
N HIS A 104 15.44 -7.19 17.02
CA HIS A 104 14.47 -7.67 16.05
C HIS A 104 13.33 -8.40 16.74
N TRP A 105 12.13 -8.21 16.21
CA TRP A 105 11.00 -9.08 16.49
C TRP A 105 10.34 -9.51 15.20
N GLU A 106 9.41 -10.45 15.32
CA GLU A 106 8.59 -10.93 14.23
C GLU A 106 7.13 -10.68 14.52
N PHE A 107 6.37 -10.33 13.48
CA PHE A 107 4.93 -10.18 13.57
C PHE A 107 4.26 -10.70 12.30
N ARG A 108 2.99 -11.11 12.40
CA ARG A 108 2.19 -11.41 11.21
C ARG A 108 1.62 -10.11 10.64
N PRO A 109 1.65 -9.92 9.31
CA PRO A 109 0.98 -8.78 8.68
C PRO A 109 -0.52 -8.81 9.02
N SER A 110 -1.05 -7.62 9.29
CA SER A 110 -2.46 -7.38 9.64
C SER A 110 -3.10 -6.31 8.73
N HIS A 111 -2.32 -5.75 7.81
CA HIS A 111 -2.72 -4.63 6.96
C HIS A 111 -3.20 -5.06 5.58
N LEU A 112 -4.11 -4.27 5.02
CA LEU A 112 -4.35 -4.17 3.58
C LEU A 112 -3.46 -3.04 3.00
N PRO A 113 -2.48 -3.35 2.13
CA PRO A 113 -1.73 -2.33 1.42
C PRO A 113 -2.54 -1.76 0.24
N VAL A 114 -2.55 -0.43 0.14
CA VAL A 114 -3.22 0.34 -0.93
C VAL A 114 -2.23 1.28 -1.58
N LEU A 115 -1.93 1.08 -2.85
CA LEU A 115 -1.13 1.97 -3.67
C LEU A 115 -2.02 3.01 -4.35
N VAL A 116 -1.81 4.30 -4.09
CA VAL A 116 -2.52 5.40 -4.75
C VAL A 116 -1.58 6.05 -5.75
N THR A 117 -1.94 5.99 -7.04
CA THR A 117 -1.07 6.50 -8.10
C THR A 117 -1.81 7.05 -9.31
N ASN A 118 -1.15 7.98 -10.01
CA ASN A 118 -1.59 8.46 -11.32
C ASN A 118 -1.00 7.60 -12.46
N HIS A 119 0.14 6.95 -12.24
CA HIS A 119 0.85 6.13 -13.23
C HIS A 119 0.78 4.66 -12.84
N LYS A 120 0.46 3.77 -13.79
CA LYS A 120 0.44 2.33 -13.49
C LYS A 120 1.87 1.86 -13.20
N PRO A 121 2.13 1.16 -12.08
CA PRO A 121 3.46 0.66 -11.80
C PRO A 121 3.83 -0.44 -12.79
N ARG A 122 5.12 -0.59 -13.08
CA ARG A 122 5.63 -1.68 -13.91
C ARG A 122 5.77 -2.96 -13.08
N VAL A 123 5.20 -4.04 -13.58
CA VAL A 123 5.36 -5.41 -13.03
C VAL A 123 6.19 -6.19 -14.05
N ILE A 124 7.31 -6.79 -13.64
CA ILE A 124 8.17 -7.55 -14.56
C ILE A 124 7.80 -9.03 -14.56
N GLY A 125 7.45 -9.56 -13.39
CA GLY A 125 7.01 -10.93 -13.21
C GLY A 125 5.78 -11.24 -14.04
N THR A 126 5.86 -12.35 -14.76
CA THR A 126 4.74 -12.94 -15.49
C THR A 126 4.07 -14.05 -14.68
N ASP A 127 4.53 -14.30 -13.44
CA ASP A 127 4.06 -15.39 -12.60
C ASP A 127 2.64 -15.14 -12.04
N TYR A 128 1.85 -16.21 -11.90
CA TYR A 128 0.51 -16.12 -11.31
C TYR A 128 0.54 -15.60 -9.86
N ALA A 129 1.68 -15.76 -9.18
CA ALA A 129 1.85 -15.36 -7.80
C ALA A 129 1.72 -13.85 -7.62
N ILE A 130 2.33 -13.01 -8.46
CA ILE A 130 2.16 -11.55 -8.35
C ILE A 130 0.80 -11.11 -8.86
N TRP A 131 0.36 -11.61 -10.03
CA TRP A 131 -0.85 -11.13 -10.70
C TRP A 131 -2.13 -11.39 -9.89
N ARG A 132 -2.22 -12.52 -9.18
CA ARG A 132 -3.38 -12.80 -8.31
C ARG A 132 -3.52 -11.81 -7.14
N ARG A 133 -2.44 -11.11 -6.78
CA ARG A 133 -2.41 -10.14 -5.67
C ARG A 133 -2.82 -8.73 -6.07
N LEU A 134 -2.62 -8.36 -7.33
CA LEU A 134 -2.90 -6.99 -7.77
C LEU A 134 -4.40 -6.79 -8.02
N ARG A 135 -4.97 -5.71 -7.49
CA ARG A 135 -6.33 -5.25 -7.77
C ARG A 135 -6.32 -3.79 -8.20
N LEU A 136 -6.34 -3.56 -9.50
CA LEU A 136 -6.43 -2.22 -10.07
C LEU A 136 -7.87 -1.69 -9.97
N VAL A 137 -8.06 -0.56 -9.31
CA VAL A 137 -9.35 0.13 -9.19
C VAL A 137 -9.23 1.49 -9.89
N PRO A 138 -9.92 1.69 -11.03
CA PRO A 138 -9.83 2.93 -11.77
C PRO A 138 -10.68 4.04 -11.15
N PHE A 139 -10.08 5.21 -10.95
CA PHE A 139 -10.72 6.49 -10.62
C PHE A 139 -10.75 7.35 -11.89
N GLY A 140 -11.64 6.98 -12.82
CA GLY A 140 -11.70 7.52 -14.19
C GLY A 140 -12.43 8.86 -14.35
N VAL A 141 -12.93 9.47 -13.26
CA VAL A 141 -13.65 10.75 -13.30
C VAL A 141 -12.70 11.87 -12.90
N THR A 142 -12.67 12.96 -13.67
CA THR A 142 -12.07 14.22 -13.23
C THR A 142 -13.18 15.13 -12.72
N ILE A 143 -13.11 15.52 -11.46
CA ILE A 143 -14.07 16.43 -10.83
C ILE A 143 -13.79 17.84 -11.36
N PRO A 144 -14.78 18.51 -11.98
CA PRO A 144 -14.60 19.89 -12.47
C PRO A 144 -14.23 20.84 -11.34
N GLU A 145 -13.39 21.84 -11.60
CA GLU A 145 -12.92 22.82 -10.59
C GLU A 145 -14.04 23.44 -9.77
N ALA A 146 -15.18 23.75 -10.42
CA ALA A 146 -16.34 24.33 -9.74
C ALA A 146 -16.98 23.42 -8.67
N ARG A 147 -16.62 22.14 -8.64
CA ARG A 147 -17.10 21.11 -7.70
C ARG A 147 -15.99 20.52 -6.84
N GLN A 148 -14.77 21.07 -6.92
CA GLN A 148 -13.68 20.67 -6.04
C GLN A 148 -13.82 21.44 -4.71
N ASP A 149 -13.46 20.79 -3.61
CA ASP A 149 -13.38 21.45 -2.30
C ASP A 149 -12.33 22.58 -2.36
N LYS A 150 -12.65 23.73 -1.77
CA LYS A 150 -11.77 24.91 -1.70
C LYS A 150 -10.94 24.92 -0.42
#